data_AF-A0A814GC33-F1
#
_entry.id   AF-A0A814GC33-F1
#
_cell.length_a   1.000
_cell.length_b   1.000
_cell.length_c   1.000
_cell.angle_alpha   90.00
_cell.angle_beta   90.00
_cell.angle_gamma   90.00
#
_symmetry.space_group_name_H-M   'P 1'
#
loop_
_entity.id
_entity.type
_entity.pdbx_description
1 polymer ?
#
loop_
_entity_poly.entity_id
_entity_poly.type
_entity_poly.pdbx_seq_one_letter_code
_entity_poly.pdbx_strand_id
1 'polypeptide(L)'
;MVDYFRGNKIVDEQVDELLNTYRTPFWLDKYGWFVRCDWNPGIGNFYLYTLPYAFGYFDISDSTIWKSTCLDKKNQYTYDAMHHLNYDVKPEQFPQLSGIQFYKLKKLTITCPISDHFWSMFPTFDHLTSCEILSNHNSEECQKQIQL
;
A
#
# COMPACT_ATOMS: atom_id res chain seq x y z
N MET A 1 -22.59 -5.79 -15.54
CA MET A 1 -21.87 -6.25 -14.34
C MET A 1 -21.06 -7.54 -14.57
N VAL A 2 -21.24 -8.27 -15.69
CA VAL A 2 -20.51 -9.52 -15.98
C VAL A 2 -19.15 -9.27 -16.67
N ASP A 3 -18.99 -8.18 -17.42
CA ASP A 3 -17.74 -7.89 -18.15
C ASP A 3 -16.59 -7.39 -17.24
N TYR A 4 -16.91 -6.75 -16.11
CA TYR A 4 -15.90 -6.23 -15.18
C TYR A 4 -15.06 -7.33 -14.53
N PHE A 5 -15.69 -8.46 -14.18
CA PHE A 5 -14.99 -9.60 -13.59
C PHE A 5 -14.09 -10.33 -14.59
N ARG A 6 -14.47 -10.34 -15.88
CA ARG A 6 -13.67 -10.99 -16.93
C ARG A 6 -12.42 -10.19 -17.28
N GLY A 7 -12.51 -8.86 -17.27
CA GLY A 7 -11.34 -7.97 -17.42
C GLY A 7 -10.32 -8.13 -16.28
N ASN A 8 -10.79 -8.22 -15.03
CA ASN A 8 -9.91 -8.37 -13.87
C ASN A 8 -9.13 -9.69 -13.87
N LYS A 9 -9.73 -10.79 -14.33
CA LYS A 9 -9.05 -12.09 -14.37
C LYS A 9 -7.88 -12.12 -15.36
N ILE A 10 -8.05 -11.46 -16.52
CA ILE A 10 -7.00 -11.39 -17.55
C ILE A 10 -5.79 -10.61 -17.02
N VAL A 11 -6.03 -9.52 -16.29
CA VAL A 11 -4.96 -8.73 -15.66
C VAL A 11 -4.25 -9.55 -14.57
N ASP A 12 -5.00 -10.32 -13.77
CA ASP A 12 -4.44 -11.14 -12.70
C ASP A 12 -3.47 -12.22 -13.19
N GLU A 13 -3.82 -12.90 -14.29
CA GLU A 13 -2.98 -13.91 -14.95
C GLU A 13 -1.72 -13.28 -15.57
N GLN A 14 -1.86 -12.11 -16.21
CA GLN A 14 -0.72 -11.35 -16.74
C GLN A 14 0.27 -10.94 -15.66
N VAL A 15 -0.23 -10.55 -14.48
CA VAL A 15 0.63 -10.23 -13.33
C VAL A 15 1.36 -11.48 -12.83
N ASP A 16 0.70 -12.64 -12.79
CA ASP A 16 1.36 -13.89 -12.40
C ASP A 16 2.46 -14.29 -13.39
N GLU A 17 2.18 -14.22 -14.69
CA GLU A 17 3.18 -14.46 -15.74
C GLU A 17 4.38 -13.51 -15.59
N LEU A 18 4.13 -12.22 -15.40
CA LEU A 18 5.15 -11.21 -15.21
C LEU A 18 6.00 -11.51 -13.97
N LEU A 19 5.38 -11.74 -12.81
CA LEU A 19 6.09 -12.03 -11.57
C LEU A 19 6.89 -13.34 -11.65
N ASN A 20 6.42 -14.33 -12.39
CA ASN A 20 7.16 -15.57 -12.61
C ASN A 20 8.49 -15.35 -13.34
N THR A 21 8.61 -14.33 -14.19
CA THR A 21 9.90 -13.98 -14.82
C THR A 21 10.96 -13.50 -13.82
N TYR A 22 10.52 -13.03 -12.64
CA TYR A 22 11.40 -12.59 -11.55
C TYR A 22 11.65 -13.68 -10.49
N ARG A 23 11.01 -14.85 -10.60
CA ARG A 23 11.25 -15.99 -9.69
C ARG A 23 12.51 -16.77 -10.08
N THR A 24 13.64 -16.08 -10.15
CA THR A 24 14.93 -16.69 -10.49
C THR A 24 15.86 -16.72 -9.28
N PRO A 25 16.85 -17.64 -9.23
CA PRO A 25 17.84 -17.68 -8.15
C PRO A 25 18.63 -16.38 -7.99
N PHE A 26 18.76 -15.59 -9.05
CA PHE A 26 19.38 -14.27 -8.98
C PHE A 26 18.64 -13.35 -8.01
N TRP A 27 17.31 -13.26 -8.12
CA TRP A 27 16.52 -12.38 -7.26
C TRP A 27 16.35 -12.98 -5.86
N LEU A 28 15.92 -14.24 -5.81
CA LEU A 28 15.45 -14.85 -4.56
C LEU A 28 16.60 -15.35 -3.69
N ASP A 29 17.57 -16.08 -4.26
CA ASP A 29 18.60 -16.76 -3.46
C ASP A 29 19.82 -15.89 -3.27
N LYS A 30 20.28 -15.22 -4.33
CA LYS A 30 21.52 -14.41 -4.28
C LYS A 30 21.34 -13.10 -3.52
N TYR A 31 20.21 -12.41 -3.72
CA TYR A 31 19.97 -11.10 -3.12
C TYR A 31 18.86 -11.08 -2.07
N GLY A 32 18.01 -12.12 -2.00
CA GLY A 32 16.85 -12.09 -1.11
C GLY A 32 15.84 -10.99 -1.47
N TRP A 33 15.83 -10.55 -2.73
CA TRP A 33 14.97 -9.49 -3.21
C TRP A 33 13.70 -10.08 -3.81
N PHE A 34 12.58 -9.81 -3.15
CA PHE A 34 11.28 -10.15 -3.70
C PHE A 34 10.80 -9.01 -4.59
N VAL A 35 10.35 -9.33 -5.80
CA VAL A 35 9.68 -8.37 -6.68
C VAL A 35 8.19 -8.32 -6.34
N ARG A 36 7.66 -7.11 -6.20
CA ARG A 36 6.24 -6.80 -6.05
C ARG A 36 5.75 -6.04 -7.28
N CYS A 37 4.53 -6.37 -7.69
CA CYS A 37 3.80 -5.72 -8.77
C CYS A 37 2.52 -5.11 -8.19
N ASP A 38 2.36 -3.80 -8.38
CA ASP A 38 1.15 -3.06 -8.04
C ASP A 38 0.45 -2.61 -9.33
N TRP A 39 -0.87 -2.68 -9.37
CA TRP A 39 -1.64 -2.22 -10.52
C TRP A 39 -3.02 -1.71 -10.13
N ASN A 40 -3.51 -0.73 -10.89
CA ASN A 40 -4.88 -0.24 -10.76
C ASN A 40 -5.73 -0.79 -11.93
N PRO A 41 -6.77 -1.59 -11.66
CA PRO A 41 -7.65 -2.15 -12.70
C PRO A 41 -8.32 -1.10 -13.59
N GLY A 42 -8.48 0.14 -13.11
CA GLY A 42 -9.11 1.23 -13.86
C GLY A 42 -8.17 2.01 -14.77
N ILE A 43 -6.85 1.93 -14.56
CA ILE A 43 -5.84 2.78 -15.24
C ILE A 43 -4.94 1.96 -16.17
N GLY A 44 -4.78 0.66 -15.93
CA GLY A 44 -4.01 -0.25 -16.80
C GLY A 44 -2.49 -0.12 -16.68
N ASN A 45 -1.98 0.64 -15.70
CA ASN A 45 -0.55 0.74 -15.40
C ASN A 45 -0.12 -0.31 -14.38
N PHE A 46 1.11 -0.83 -14.56
CA PHE A 46 1.79 -1.72 -13.62
C PHE A 46 3.04 -1.03 -13.08
N TYR A 47 3.28 -1.16 -11.78
CA TYR A 47 4.49 -0.70 -11.12
C TYR A 47 5.23 -1.90 -10.53
N LEU A 48 6.52 -2.02 -10.85
CA LEU A 48 7.40 -3.08 -10.35
C LEU A 48 8.50 -2.50 -9.48
N TYR A 49 8.76 -3.14 -8.35
CA TYR A 49 9.85 -2.77 -7.45
C TYR A 49 10.26 -3.94 -6.56
N THR A 50 11.44 -3.83 -5.94
CA THR A 50 11.97 -4.84 -5.01
C THR A 50 11.55 -4.56 -3.57
N LEU A 51 11.48 -5.62 -2.78
CA LEU A 51 11.19 -5.63 -1.35
C LEU A 51 12.45 -6.05 -0.53
N PRO A 52 12.66 -5.46 0.66
CA PRO A 52 11.93 -4.30 1.18
C PRO A 52 12.16 -3.07 0.30
N TYR A 53 11.24 -2.10 0.33
CA TYR A 53 11.39 -0.90 -0.49
C TYR A 53 12.73 -0.22 -0.20
N ALA A 54 13.44 0.16 -1.26
CA ALA A 54 14.70 0.89 -1.13
C ALA A 54 14.49 2.32 -0.58
N PHE A 55 13.27 2.84 -0.68
CA PHE A 55 12.91 4.19 -0.27
C PHE A 55 12.07 4.13 1.00
N GLY A 56 12.42 4.94 2.01
CA GLY A 56 11.63 5.05 3.25
C GLY A 56 10.32 5.83 3.09
N TYR A 57 9.78 5.93 1.88
CA TYR A 57 8.56 6.64 1.52
C TYR A 57 7.57 5.66 0.87
N PHE A 58 6.34 5.66 1.35
CA PHE A 58 5.26 4.87 0.82
C PHE A 58 4.05 5.77 0.56
N ASP A 59 3.39 5.57 -0.59
CA ASP A 59 2.22 6.35 -0.99
C ASP A 59 1.02 5.43 -1.14
N ILE A 60 -0.07 5.74 -0.45
CA ILE A 60 -1.34 5.03 -0.56
C ILE A 60 -2.34 6.03 -1.14
N SER A 61 -2.28 6.23 -2.46
CA SER A 61 -3.08 7.23 -3.17
C SER A 61 -4.10 6.66 -4.17
N ASP A 62 -4.06 5.35 -4.45
CA ASP A 62 -4.88 4.74 -5.51
C ASP A 62 -5.26 3.29 -5.20
N SER A 63 -6.33 2.81 -5.85
CA SER A 63 -6.83 1.43 -5.78
C SER A 63 -5.88 0.44 -6.45
N THR A 64 -4.70 0.28 -5.88
CA THR A 64 -3.70 -0.69 -6.33
C THR A 64 -3.93 -2.04 -5.68
N ILE A 65 -4.26 -3.03 -6.51
CA ILE A 65 -4.09 -4.44 -6.16
C ILE A 65 -2.60 -4.74 -6.27
N TRP A 66 -2.11 -5.71 -5.50
CA TRP A 66 -0.72 -6.10 -5.55
C TRP A 66 -0.51 -7.61 -5.44
N LYS A 67 0.59 -8.07 -6.03
CA LYS A 67 1.12 -9.43 -5.89
C LYS A 67 2.63 -9.37 -5.75
N SER A 68 3.20 -10.37 -5.10
CA SER A 68 4.65 -10.44 -4.88
C SER A 68 5.18 -11.84 -5.12
N THR A 69 6.46 -11.91 -5.47
CA THR A 69 7.23 -13.15 -5.43
C THR A 69 7.46 -13.63 -3.99
N CYS A 70 7.29 -12.76 -2.99
CA CYS A 70 7.31 -13.12 -1.57
C CYS A 70 6.09 -13.99 -1.19
N LEU A 71 6.33 -15.12 -0.55
CA LEU A 71 5.27 -16.04 -0.11
C LEU A 71 4.58 -15.61 1.18
N ASP A 72 5.25 -14.78 2.00
CA ASP A 72 4.64 -14.20 3.19
C ASP A 72 3.70 -13.06 2.78
N LYS A 73 2.39 -13.32 2.89
CA LYS A 73 1.35 -12.34 2.55
C LYS A 73 1.34 -11.13 3.49
N LYS A 74 1.87 -11.24 4.71
CA LYS A 74 1.91 -10.11 5.65
C LYS A 74 3.07 -9.18 5.34
N ASN A 75 4.23 -9.74 4.99
CA ASN A 75 5.40 -8.99 4.53
C ASN A 75 5.77 -7.81 5.48
N GLN A 76 5.64 -8.03 6.80
CA GLN A 76 5.70 -6.94 7.79
C GLN A 76 7.05 -6.21 7.78
N TYR A 77 8.15 -6.94 7.52
CA TYR A 77 9.49 -6.39 7.44
C TYR A 77 9.64 -5.27 6.39
N THR A 78 8.81 -5.31 5.34
CA THR A 78 8.80 -4.27 4.30
C THR A 78 8.27 -2.96 4.87
N TYR A 79 7.18 -3.00 5.63
CA TYR A 79 6.53 -1.80 6.17
C TYR A 79 7.26 -1.23 7.39
N ASP A 80 7.96 -2.09 8.13
CA ASP A 80 8.85 -1.70 9.23
C ASP A 80 10.02 -0.82 8.77
N ALA A 81 10.45 -0.94 7.51
CA ALA A 81 11.48 -0.10 6.92
C ALA A 81 10.95 1.29 6.52
N MET A 82 9.63 1.49 6.49
CA MET A 82 9.03 2.74 6.03
C MET A 82 9.04 3.78 7.16
N HIS A 83 9.42 5.00 6.80
CA HIS A 83 9.51 6.11 7.76
C HIS A 83 8.58 7.26 7.40
N HIS A 84 8.15 7.36 6.15
CA HIS A 84 7.22 8.36 5.65
C HIS A 84 6.09 7.65 4.89
N LEU A 85 4.86 7.99 5.26
CA LEU A 85 3.66 7.52 4.60
C LEU A 85 2.83 8.72 4.14
N ASN A 86 2.43 8.71 2.88
CA ASN A 86 1.34 9.53 2.37
C ASN A 86 0.07 8.66 2.28
N TYR A 87 -1.00 9.10 2.92
CA TYR A 87 -2.29 8.41 2.97
C TYR A 87 -3.36 9.28 2.31
N ASP A 88 -3.70 8.95 1.07
CA ASP A 88 -4.71 9.61 0.26
C ASP A 88 -5.72 8.58 -0.27
N VAL A 89 -6.43 7.94 0.66
CA VAL A 89 -7.39 6.88 0.37
C VAL A 89 -8.81 7.38 0.54
N LYS A 90 -9.64 7.17 -0.48
CA LYS A 90 -11.08 7.38 -0.37
C LYS A 90 -11.74 6.21 0.40
N PRO A 91 -12.69 6.49 1.32
CA PRO A 91 -13.31 5.48 2.19
C PRO A 91 -13.92 4.26 1.49
N GLU A 92 -14.33 4.40 0.24
CA GLU A 92 -15.12 3.40 -0.49
C GLU A 92 -14.28 2.29 -1.16
N GLN A 93 -12.95 2.33 -1.05
CA GLN A 93 -12.09 1.68 -2.06
C GLN A 93 -11.27 0.45 -1.61
N PHE A 94 -11.22 0.02 -0.32
CA PHE A 94 -10.12 -0.90 0.08
C PHE A 94 -10.39 -1.97 1.17
N PRO A 95 -10.79 -3.19 0.78
CA PRO A 95 -10.61 -4.40 1.61
C PRO A 95 -9.17 -4.97 1.56
N GLN A 96 -8.38 -4.60 0.54
CA GLN A 96 -7.06 -5.21 0.21
C GLN A 96 -5.92 -4.74 1.13
N LEU A 97 -6.09 -3.62 1.82
CA LEU A 97 -5.10 -3.06 2.76
C LEU A 97 -5.19 -3.75 4.15
N SER A 98 -6.10 -4.73 4.29
CA SER A 98 -6.22 -5.52 5.50
C SER A 98 -4.92 -6.26 5.81
N GLY A 99 -4.36 -5.99 6.99
CA GLY A 99 -3.14 -6.64 7.48
C GLY A 99 -1.83 -5.90 7.21
N ILE A 100 -1.85 -4.75 6.52
CA ILE A 100 -0.69 -3.84 6.50
C ILE A 100 -0.66 -3.09 7.82
N GLN A 101 0.50 -3.06 8.48
CA GLN A 101 0.70 -2.34 9.73
C GLN A 101 2.01 -1.55 9.68
N PHE A 102 1.98 -0.30 10.16
CA PHE A 102 3.13 0.59 10.21
C PHE A 102 3.55 0.84 11.65
N TYR A 103 4.47 0.02 12.18
CA TYR A 103 4.91 0.12 13.58
C TYR A 103 5.96 1.22 13.84
N LYS A 104 6.76 1.58 12.82
CA LYS A 104 7.95 2.44 12.97
C LYS A 104 7.85 3.74 12.17
N LEU A 105 6.63 4.17 11.87
CA LEU A 105 6.38 5.34 11.06
C LEU A 105 6.83 6.62 11.80
N LYS A 106 7.57 7.49 11.11
CA LYS A 106 8.08 8.75 11.67
C LYS A 106 7.35 9.98 11.15
N LYS A 107 6.89 9.93 9.90
CA LYS A 107 6.18 11.01 9.22
C LYS A 107 4.93 10.46 8.57
N LEU A 108 3.83 11.16 8.75
CA LEU A 108 2.53 10.79 8.20
C LEU A 108 1.90 12.02 7.54
N THR A 109 1.57 11.91 6.26
CA THR A 109 0.73 12.88 5.55
C THR A 109 -0.61 12.22 5.30
N ILE A 110 -1.70 12.91 5.64
CA ILE A 110 -3.07 12.38 5.59
C ILE A 110 -3.93 13.34 4.79
N THR A 111 -4.64 12.86 3.78
CA THR A 111 -5.71 13.60 3.13
C THR A 111 -7.06 13.26 3.74
N CYS A 112 -7.80 14.27 4.21
CA CYS A 112 -9.15 14.09 4.75
C CYS A 112 -10.24 14.09 3.67
N PRO A 113 -11.36 13.34 3.86
CA PRO A 113 -11.70 12.56 5.06
C PRO A 113 -10.94 11.22 5.15
N ILE A 114 -10.63 10.79 6.37
CA ILE A 114 -9.98 9.49 6.60
C ILE A 114 -11.00 8.36 6.63
N SER A 115 -10.62 7.19 6.12
CA SER A 115 -11.45 5.99 6.21
C SER A 115 -11.31 5.31 7.56
N ASP A 116 -12.32 4.56 8.01
CA ASP A 116 -12.23 3.74 9.23
C ASP A 116 -11.06 2.73 9.17
N HIS A 117 -10.68 2.30 7.97
CA HIS A 117 -9.56 1.38 7.75
C HIS A 117 -8.21 2.00 8.16
N PHE A 118 -8.10 3.32 8.12
CA PHE A 118 -6.90 4.06 8.50
C PHE A 118 -6.37 3.59 9.86
N TRP A 119 -7.21 3.58 10.89
CA TRP A 119 -6.82 3.26 12.26
C TRP A 119 -6.33 1.82 12.43
N SER A 120 -6.77 0.90 11.58
CA SER A 120 -6.31 -0.51 11.64
C SER A 120 -4.85 -0.69 11.20
N MET A 121 -4.30 0.26 10.44
CA MET A 121 -2.94 0.19 9.92
C MET A 121 -1.89 0.77 10.87
N PHE A 122 -2.30 1.46 11.93
CA PHE A 122 -1.41 2.09 12.90
C PHE A 122 -1.67 1.53 14.29
N PRO A 123 -1.04 0.40 14.65
CA PRO A 123 -1.19 -0.17 16.00
C PRO A 123 -0.70 0.77 17.12
N THR A 124 0.25 1.65 16.79
CA THR A 124 0.79 2.67 17.69
C THR A 124 1.32 3.86 16.89
N PHE A 125 1.37 5.04 17.51
CA PHE A 125 1.99 6.26 16.99
C PHE A 125 3.26 6.66 17.77
N ASP A 126 3.83 5.78 18.60
CA ASP A 126 4.97 6.08 19.50
C ASP A 126 6.23 6.60 18.78
N HIS A 127 6.37 6.28 17.49
CA HIS A 127 7.50 6.72 16.66
C HIS A 127 7.19 7.95 15.79
N LEU A 128 5.95 8.43 15.80
CA LEU A 128 5.51 9.53 14.95
C LEU A 128 6.09 10.85 15.46
N THR A 129 6.83 11.54 14.60
CA THR A 129 7.49 12.82 14.90
C THR A 129 6.87 13.99 14.14
N SER A 130 6.14 13.70 13.06
CA SER A 130 5.52 14.70 12.20
C SER A 130 4.23 14.14 11.62
N CYS A 131 3.16 14.93 11.68
CA CYS A 131 1.89 14.63 11.04
C CYS A 131 1.47 15.86 10.22
N GLU A 132 1.17 15.67 8.94
CA GLU A 132 0.65 16.68 8.04
C GLU A 132 -0.77 16.29 7.63
N ILE A 133 -1.70 17.25 7.68
CA ILE A 133 -3.10 17.02 7.37
C ILE A 133 -3.46 17.92 6.18
N LEU A 134 -3.78 17.28 5.07
CA LEU A 134 -4.27 17.91 3.86
C LEU A 134 -5.79 17.84 3.85
N SER A 135 -6.46 18.97 3.65
CA SER A 135 -7.91 19.01 3.56
C SER A 135 -8.37 20.06 2.57
N ASN A 136 -9.31 19.66 1.72
CA ASN A 136 -10.08 20.55 0.85
C ASN A 136 -11.40 21.02 1.51
N HIS A 137 -11.64 20.61 2.77
CA HIS A 137 -12.88 20.83 3.52
C HIS A 137 -12.64 21.71 4.76
N ASN A 138 -13.73 22.12 5.43
CA ASN A 138 -13.64 22.88 6.68
C ASN A 138 -12.83 22.10 7.74
N SER A 139 -11.90 22.79 8.39
CA SER A 139 -10.99 22.26 9.41
C SER A 139 -11.67 21.52 10.58
N GLU A 140 -12.90 21.91 10.96
CA GLU A 140 -13.60 21.31 12.11
C GLU A 140 -13.94 19.82 11.91
N GLU A 141 -14.32 19.42 10.69
CA GLU A 141 -14.67 18.03 10.41
C GLU A 141 -13.44 17.13 10.41
N CYS A 142 -12.31 17.66 9.94
CA CYS A 142 -11.03 16.96 9.97
C CYS A 142 -10.54 16.78 11.40
N GLN A 143 -10.70 17.80 12.25
CA GLN A 143 -10.33 17.70 13.67
C GLN A 143 -11.13 16.62 14.40
N LYS A 144 -12.44 16.51 14.15
CA LYS A 144 -13.27 15.46 14.76
C LYS A 144 -12.79 14.06 14.39
N GLN A 145 -12.37 13.85 13.15
CA GLN A 145 -11.92 12.55 12.69
C GLN A 145 -10.58 12.13 13.32
N ILE A 146 -9.68 13.08 13.57
CA ILE A 146 -8.31 12.79 14.07
C ILE A 146 -8.26 12.62 15.59
N GLN A 147 -9.28 13.09 16.32
CA GLN A 147 -9.34 13.03 17.79
C GLN A 147 -9.93 11.71 18.34
N LEU A 148 -10.33 10.78 17.47
CA LEU A 148 -10.86 9.46 17.82
C LEU A 148 -9.74 8.45 18.07
#